data_AF-A0A7C9VB88-F1
#
_entry.id   AF-A0A7C9VB88-F1
#
_cell.length_a   1.000
_cell.length_b   1.000
_cell.length_c   1.000
_cell.angle_alpha   90.00
_cell.angle_beta   90.00
_cell.angle_gamma   90.00
#
_symmetry.space_group_name_H-M   'P 1'
#
loop_
_entity.id
_entity.type
_entity.pdbx_description
1 polymer ?
#
loop_
_entity_poly.entity_id
_entity_poly.type
_entity_poly.pdbx_seq_one_letter_code
_entity_poly.pdbx_strand_id
1 'polypeptide(L)'
;MLTQPGTTRPEYFHRYRLTPWAIKESYGITLTAPDGKPVDLITPDGRGFVRSNLERASGGTIRAQVERLFNMTPGLSHRSIARKLGCDHKTVAYHVKRLAMPRLLKVA
;
A
#
# COMPACT_ATOMS: atom_id res chain seq x y z
N MET A 1 -0.75 33.36 3.39
CA MET A 1 0.05 32.25 3.96
C MET A 1 0.02 32.44 5.48
N LEU A 2 -0.68 31.59 6.23
CA LEU A 2 -0.85 31.74 7.68
C LEU A 2 0.32 31.06 8.40
N THR A 3 1.32 31.82 8.81
CA THR A 3 2.35 31.35 9.75
C THR A 3 2.04 31.94 11.12
N GLN A 4 1.54 31.11 12.04
CA GLN A 4 1.40 31.49 13.44
C GLN A 4 2.80 31.62 14.07
N PRO A 5 3.15 32.75 14.71
CA PRO A 5 4.41 32.89 15.43
C PRO A 5 4.45 31.91 16.61
N GLY A 6 5.53 31.13 16.73
CA GLY A 6 5.72 30.20 17.86
C GLY A 6 5.54 28.72 17.54
N THR A 7 5.17 28.35 16.30
CA THR A 7 5.24 26.94 15.89
C THR A 7 6.68 26.57 15.55
N THR A 8 7.31 25.78 16.42
CA THR A 8 8.59 25.12 16.14
C THR A 8 8.46 24.38 14.82
N ARG A 9 9.43 24.57 13.91
CA ARG A 9 9.45 23.95 12.58
C ARG A 9 9.16 22.45 12.73
N PRO A 10 8.14 21.88 12.06
CA PRO A 10 7.85 20.46 12.17
C PRO A 10 9.07 19.66 11.75
N GLU A 11 9.49 18.72 12.60
CA GLU A 11 10.60 17.84 12.30
C GLU A 11 10.13 16.77 11.31
N TYR A 12 10.41 17.00 10.03
CA TYR A 12 10.05 16.07 8.97
C TYR A 12 11.06 14.93 8.93
N PHE A 13 10.66 13.75 9.43
CA PHE A 13 11.46 12.53 9.27
C PHE A 13 11.28 12.00 7.85
N HIS A 14 12.32 12.11 7.02
CA HIS A 14 12.34 11.57 5.65
C HIS A 14 12.51 10.04 5.57
N ARG A 15 12.55 9.33 6.71
CA ARG A 15 12.64 7.87 6.74
C ARG A 15 11.25 7.27 6.55
N TYR A 16 11.14 6.29 5.66
CA TYR A 16 9.93 5.49 5.51
C TYR A 16 9.58 4.85 6.87
N ARG A 17 8.54 5.38 7.52
CA ARG A 17 8.05 4.87 8.81
C ARG A 17 7.02 3.78 8.58
N LEU A 18 6.89 2.88 9.55
CA LEU A 18 5.76 1.96 9.62
C LEU A 18 4.46 2.76 9.63
N THR A 19 3.57 2.40 8.72
CA THR A 19 2.21 2.93 8.72
C THR A 19 1.46 2.47 9.98
N PRO A 20 0.54 3.27 10.54
CA PRO A 20 -0.18 2.93 11.78
C PRO A 20 -0.87 1.56 11.76
N TRP A 21 -1.37 1.12 10.60
CA TRP A 21 -2.00 -0.20 10.47
C TRP A 21 -0.99 -1.35 10.65
N ALA A 22 0.24 -1.20 10.16
CA ALA A 22 1.28 -2.23 10.29
C ALA A 22 1.71 -2.41 11.76
N ILE A 23 1.65 -1.33 12.55
CA ILE A 23 1.88 -1.37 13.99
C ILE A 23 0.70 -2.05 14.69
N LYS A 24 -0.53 -1.66 14.35
CA LYS A 24 -1.76 -2.25 14.92
C LYS A 24 -1.85 -3.76 14.69
N GLU A 25 -1.47 -4.23 13.51
CA GLU A 25 -1.50 -5.65 13.14
C GLU A 25 -0.25 -6.43 13.60
N SER A 26 0.63 -5.82 14.41
CA SER A 26 1.88 -6.44 14.88
C SER A 26 2.84 -6.91 13.77
N TYR A 27 2.72 -6.35 12.56
CA TYR A 27 3.64 -6.64 11.45
C TYR A 27 4.95 -5.84 11.54
N GLY A 28 4.94 -4.76 12.30
CA GLY A 28 6.16 -4.07 12.66
C GLY A 28 6.06 -3.43 14.04
N ILE A 29 7.21 -3.18 14.65
CA ILE A 29 7.35 -2.48 15.91
C ILE A 29 8.28 -1.29 15.73
N THR A 30 8.01 -0.21 16.44
CA THR A 30 8.93 0.93 16.55
C THR A 30 9.66 0.83 17.87
N LEU A 31 10.99 0.83 17.83
CA LEU A 31 11.86 0.92 19.00
C LEU A 31 12.58 2.27 19.00
N THR A 32 13.02 2.70 20.18
CA THR A 32 13.91 3.85 20.30
C THR A 32 15.35 3.34 20.35
N ALA A 33 16.17 3.77 19.40
CA ALA A 33 17.60 3.45 19.39
C ALA A 33 18.35 4.19 20.50
N PRO A 34 19.58 3.76 20.85
CA PRO A 34 20.40 4.44 21.87
C PRO A 34 20.67 5.93 21.57
N ASP A 35 20.64 6.33 20.30
CA ASP A 35 20.78 7.73 19.87
C ASP A 35 19.46 8.53 19.95
N GLY A 36 18.43 7.97 20.58
CA GLY A 36 17.11 8.57 20.75
C GLY A 36 16.22 8.50 19.51
N LYS A 37 16.70 7.96 18.38
CA LYS A 37 15.93 7.95 17.14
C LYS A 37 15.02 6.72 17.05
N PRO A 38 13.82 6.88 16.47
CA PRO A 38 12.95 5.75 16.23
C PRO A 38 13.51 4.86 15.11
N VAL A 39 13.50 3.55 15.37
CA VAL A 39 13.89 2.48 14.45
C VAL A 39 12.72 1.52 14.32
N ASP A 40 12.29 1.31 13.09
CA ASP A 40 11.19 0.41 12.78
C ASP A 40 11.75 -0.98 12.42
N LEU A 41 11.24 -2.02 13.08
CA LEU A 41 11.59 -3.41 12.84
C LEU A 41 10.39 -4.17 12.30
N ILE A 42 10.62 -5.05 11.32
CA ILE A 42 9.60 -5.95 10.80
C ILE A 42 9.63 -7.24 11.63
N THR A 43 8.47 -7.63 12.19
CA THR A 43 8.33 -8.85 12.98
C THR A 43 8.39 -10.10 12.08
N PRO A 44 8.57 -11.32 12.64
CA PRO A 44 8.43 -12.55 11.87
C PRO A 44 7.11 -12.62 11.08
N ASP A 45 6.00 -12.24 11.71
CA ASP A 45 4.67 -12.23 11.07
C ASP A 45 4.59 -11.18 9.96
N GLY A 46 5.15 -9.98 10.19
CA GLY A 46 5.26 -8.96 9.15
C GLY A 46 6.10 -9.40 7.97
N ARG A 47 7.19 -10.15 8.20
CA ARG A 47 7.99 -10.76 7.12
C ARG A 47 7.17 -11.80 6.35
N GLY A 48 6.36 -12.61 7.04
CA GLY A 48 5.43 -13.54 6.42
C GLY A 48 4.37 -12.85 5.55
N PHE A 49 3.80 -11.74 6.03
CA PHE A 49 2.88 -10.90 5.27
C PHE A 49 3.54 -10.30 4.03
N VAL A 50 4.73 -9.70 4.17
CA VAL A 50 5.48 -9.13 3.04
C VAL A 50 5.83 -10.21 2.03
N ARG A 51 6.35 -11.36 2.46
CA ARG A 51 6.69 -12.48 1.58
C ARG A 51 5.46 -13.01 0.83
N SER A 52 4.36 -13.24 1.53
CA SER A 52 3.11 -13.71 0.90
C SER A 52 2.58 -12.71 -0.12
N ASN A 53 2.68 -11.41 0.16
CA ASN A 53 2.29 -10.38 -0.80
C ASN A 53 3.27 -10.28 -1.96
N LEU A 54 4.58 -10.44 -1.73
CA LEU A 54 5.59 -10.50 -2.78
C LEU A 54 5.39 -11.72 -3.67
N GLU A 55 5.18 -12.91 -3.13
CA GLU A 55 4.87 -14.14 -3.87
C GLU A 55 3.57 -14.00 -4.69
N ARG A 56 2.55 -13.34 -4.11
CA ARG A 56 1.31 -13.00 -4.80
C ARG A 56 1.50 -11.94 -5.89
N ALA A 57 2.48 -11.05 -5.74
CA ALA A 57 2.78 -9.98 -6.68
C ALA A 57 3.74 -10.44 -7.79
N SER A 58 4.69 -11.31 -7.48
CA SER A 58 5.77 -11.77 -8.37
C SER A 58 5.31 -12.71 -9.49
N GLY A 59 4.03 -13.10 -9.50
CA GLY A 59 3.44 -13.91 -10.58
C GLY A 59 2.41 -13.17 -11.45
N GLY A 60 2.06 -11.92 -11.16
CA GLY A 60 0.91 -11.24 -11.79
C GLY A 60 1.22 -9.82 -12.23
N THR A 61 0.88 -9.50 -13.49
CA THR A 61 0.87 -8.11 -13.98
C THR A 61 0.03 -7.20 -13.07
N ILE A 62 0.28 -5.88 -13.07
CA ILE A 62 -0.54 -4.91 -12.32
C ILE A 62 -2.04 -5.11 -12.60
N ARG A 63 -2.41 -5.48 -13.84
CA ARG A 63 -3.77 -5.87 -14.19
C ARG A 63 -4.30 -7.02 -13.33
N ALA A 64 -3.54 -8.12 -13.22
CA ALA A 64 -3.95 -9.31 -12.46
C ALA A 64 -4.06 -9.00 -10.95
N GLN A 65 -3.17 -8.14 -10.43
CA GLN A 65 -3.22 -7.69 -9.04
C GLN A 65 -4.44 -6.80 -8.76
N VAL A 66 -4.77 -5.88 -9.68
CA VAL A 66 -5.98 -5.05 -9.61
C VAL A 66 -7.24 -5.93 -9.68
N GLU A 67 -7.30 -6.87 -10.63
CA GLU A 67 -8.41 -7.81 -10.79
C GLU A 67 -8.65 -8.64 -9.52
N ARG A 68 -7.59 -9.18 -8.92
CA ARG A 68 -7.67 -9.93 -7.67
C ARG A 68 -8.23 -9.08 -6.53
N LEU A 69 -7.69 -7.88 -6.29
CA LEU A 69 -8.14 -7.01 -5.20
C LEU A 69 -9.57 -6.51 -5.40
N PHE A 70 -9.94 -6.23 -6.65
CA PHE A 70 -11.29 -5.80 -6.99
C PHE A 70 -12.32 -6.93 -6.77
N ASN A 71 -11.99 -8.16 -7.13
CA ASN A 71 -12.89 -9.31 -7.01
C ASN A 71 -12.94 -9.90 -5.58
N MET A 72 -11.81 -9.95 -4.87
CA MET A 72 -11.73 -10.55 -3.52
C MET A 72 -12.28 -9.65 -2.41
N THR A 73 -12.45 -8.35 -2.66
CA THR A 73 -12.95 -7.43 -1.63
C THR A 73 -13.98 -6.47 -2.23
N PRO A 74 -15.24 -6.90 -2.36
CA PRO A 74 -16.31 -6.05 -2.87
C PRO A 74 -16.44 -4.76 -2.04
N GLY A 75 -16.54 -3.61 -2.72
CA GLY A 75 -16.64 -2.29 -2.07
C GLY A 75 -15.30 -1.59 -1.80
N LEU A 76 -14.16 -2.20 -2.15
CA LEU A 76 -12.88 -1.50 -2.06
C LEU A 76 -12.80 -0.36 -3.10
N SER A 77 -12.59 0.88 -2.63
CA SER A 77 -12.41 2.02 -3.55
C SER A 77 -11.13 1.86 -4.39
N HIS A 78 -11.14 2.38 -5.62
CA HIS A 78 -9.96 2.40 -6.49
C HIS A 78 -8.74 3.06 -5.82
N ARG A 79 -8.96 4.10 -5.00
CA ARG A 79 -7.91 4.78 -4.24
C ARG A 79 -7.30 3.91 -3.14
N SER A 80 -8.09 3.00 -2.58
CA SER A 80 -7.61 2.01 -1.60
C SER A 80 -6.83 0.89 -2.29
N ILE A 81 -7.27 0.45 -3.47
CA ILE A 81 -6.51 -0.52 -4.30
C ILE A 81 -5.16 0.08 -4.72
N ALA A 82 -5.15 1.31 -5.21
CA ALA A 82 -3.92 2.02 -5.63
C ALA A 82 -2.90 2.13 -4.49
N ARG A 83 -3.37 2.51 -3.29
CA ARG A 83 -2.53 2.55 -2.08
C ARG A 83 -1.97 1.20 -1.69
N LYS A 84 -2.75 0.12 -1.84
CA LYS A 84 -2.31 -1.25 -1.53
C LYS A 84 -1.29 -1.78 -2.54
N LEU A 85 -1.38 -1.38 -3.80
CA LEU A 85 -0.48 -1.81 -4.88
C LEU A 85 0.71 -0.88 -5.09
N GLY A 86 0.75 0.29 -4.44
CA GLY A 86 1.82 1.27 -4.61
C GLY A 86 1.85 1.89 -6.02
N CYS A 87 0.70 2.00 -6.69
CA CYS A 87 0.59 2.53 -8.04
C CYS A 87 -0.37 3.74 -8.11
N ASP A 88 -0.35 4.45 -9.25
CA ASP A 88 -1.23 5.60 -9.46
C ASP A 88 -2.71 5.16 -9.56
N HIS A 89 -3.62 6.00 -9.03
CA HIS A 89 -5.06 5.76 -9.10
C HIS A 89 -5.57 5.60 -10.56
N LYS A 90 -4.99 6.32 -11.52
CA LYS A 90 -5.29 6.21 -12.95
C LYS A 90 -4.97 4.82 -13.49
N THR A 91 -3.90 4.18 -13.00
CA THR A 91 -3.53 2.81 -13.38
C THR A 91 -4.60 1.82 -12.94
N VAL A 92 -5.12 1.97 -11.71
CA VAL A 92 -6.22 1.14 -11.21
C VAL A 92 -7.50 1.38 -12.01
N ALA A 93 -7.89 2.64 -12.21
CA ALA A 93 -9.10 3.00 -12.95
C ALA A 93 -9.09 2.44 -14.38
N TYR A 94 -7.94 2.51 -15.06
CA TYR A 94 -7.73 1.95 -16.39
C TYR A 94 -8.00 0.43 -16.42
N HIS A 95 -7.43 -0.31 -15.46
CA HIS A 95 -7.59 -1.76 -15.40
C HIS A 95 -9.01 -2.17 -15.00
N VAL A 96 -9.63 -1.53 -14.01
CA VAL A 96 -11.01 -1.81 -13.61
C VAL A 96 -11.99 -1.55 -14.75
N LYS A 97 -11.84 -0.43 -15.48
CA LYS A 97 -12.68 -0.14 -16.66
C LYS A 97 -12.58 -1.25 -17.70
N ARG A 98 -11.39 -1.79 -17.95
CA ARG A 98 -11.16 -2.89 -18.90
C ARG A 98 -11.62 -4.26 -18.40
N LEU A 99 -11.81 -4.44 -17.09
CA LEU A 99 -12.40 -5.64 -16.51
C LEU A 99 -13.94 -5.60 -16.57
N ALA A 100 -14.53 -4.40 -16.41
CA ALA A 100 -15.98 -4.19 -16.50
C ALA A 100 -16.51 -4.15 -17.94
N MET A 101 -15.65 -4.01 -18.95
CA MET A 101 -16.07 -4.19 -20.35
C MET A 101 -16.15 -5.70 -20.65
N PRO A 102 -17.32 -6.23 -21.06
CA PRO A 102 -17.41 -7.60 -21.51
C PRO A 102 -16.38 -7.81 -22.63
N ARG A 103 -15.65 -8.93 -22.57
CA ARG A 103 -14.79 -9.38 -23.67
C ARG A 103 -15.71 -9.52 -24.89
N LEU A 104 -15.74 -8.52 -25.76
CA LEU A 104 -16.14 -8.71 -27.15
C LEU A 104 -15.16 -9.73 -27.70
N LEU A 105 -15.62 -10.98 -27.68
CA LEU A 105 -14.95 -12.14 -28.21
C LEU A 105 -14.53 -11.81 -29.63
N LYS A 106 -13.22 -11.85 -29.89
CA LYS A 106 -12.75 -12.27 -31.21
C LYS A 106 -13.20 -13.71 -31.38
N VAL A 107 -14.36 -13.90 -31.99
CA VAL A 107 -14.71 -15.15 -32.65
C VAL A 107 -14.07 -15.05 -34.03
N ALA A 108 -13.17 -16.01 -34.28
CA ALA A 108 -12.49 -16.20 -35.56
C ALA A 108 -13.48 -16.65 -36.64
#